data_AF-C4L265-F1
#
_entry.id   AF-C4L265-F1
#
_cell.length_a   1.000
_cell.length_b   1.000
_cell.length_c   1.000
_cell.angle_alpha   90.00
_cell.angle_beta   90.00
_cell.angle_gamma   90.00
#
_symmetry.space_group_name_H-M   'P 1'
#
loop_
_entity.id
_entity.type
_entity.pdbx_description
1 polymer ?
#
loop_
_entity_poly.entity_id
_entity_poly.type
_entity_poly.pdbx_seq_one_letter_code
_entity_poly.pdbx_strand_id
1 'polypeptide(L)'
;MPTAEFAEPQVLTSKQVDRQTFHSNSFVPARLVIPSIDVDTSIEAVGKDEAGRMATPSDVNHVGWYQYGAKAGATGNVVLSGHLDDLNGPAIFANLDQLPIGELVTLQRKDQVATYEVVSVKQYRLDQMPLASIFAATQSKRIQLITCAGPYDENLGYRDRIVVTAHLIET
;
A
#
# COMPACT_ATOMS: atom_id res chain seq x y z
N MET A 1 34.28 7.04 -53.26
CA MET A 1 33.21 6.71 -52.30
C MET A 1 33.84 5.84 -51.21
N PRO A 2 33.83 6.24 -49.93
CA PRO A 2 34.24 5.36 -48.85
C PRO A 2 33.00 4.76 -48.16
N THR A 3 33.06 3.45 -47.97
CA THR A 3 32.09 2.62 -47.25
C THR A 3 32.10 3.02 -45.77
N ALA A 4 30.94 3.33 -45.20
CA ALA A 4 30.80 3.56 -43.77
C ALA A 4 30.97 2.22 -43.03
N GLU A 5 32.00 2.15 -42.18
CA GLU A 5 32.25 1.05 -41.27
C GLU A 5 31.27 1.18 -40.10
N PHE A 6 30.30 0.27 -40.02
CA PHE A 6 29.40 0.18 -38.87
C PHE A 6 30.18 -0.41 -37.70
N ALA A 7 30.44 0.40 -36.67
CA ALA A 7 31.00 -0.08 -35.41
C ALA A 7 30.07 -1.14 -34.80
N GLU A 8 30.64 -2.28 -34.41
CA GLU A 8 29.92 -3.36 -33.72
C GLU A 8 29.26 -2.82 -32.44
N PRO A 9 28.02 -3.24 -32.12
CA PRO A 9 27.39 -2.87 -30.86
C PRO A 9 28.21 -3.49 -29.73
N GLN A 10 28.74 -2.65 -28.84
CA GLN A 10 29.42 -3.12 -27.65
C GLN A 10 28.43 -3.89 -26.78
N VAL A 11 28.54 -5.22 -26.79
CA VAL A 11 27.86 -6.09 -25.85
C VAL A 11 28.52 -5.85 -24.49
N LEU A 12 27.89 -5.00 -23.67
CA LEU A 12 28.27 -4.84 -22.28
C LEU A 12 28.16 -6.21 -21.61
N THR A 13 29.30 -6.74 -21.18
CA THR A 13 29.37 -8.03 -20.49
C THR A 13 28.56 -7.94 -19.19
N SER A 14 27.74 -8.96 -18.96
CA SER A 14 26.75 -9.08 -17.87
C SER A 14 27.33 -9.11 -16.45
N LYS A 15 28.61 -8.76 -16.27
CA LYS A 15 29.31 -8.76 -14.97
C LYS A 15 29.49 -7.36 -14.35
N GLN A 16 29.09 -6.29 -15.03
CA GLN A 16 29.38 -4.92 -14.59
C GLN A 16 28.15 -4.00 -14.45
N VAL A 17 26.94 -4.55 -14.54
CA VAL A 17 25.80 -3.88 -13.91
C VAL A 17 25.95 -4.13 -12.42
N ASP A 18 26.36 -3.08 -11.73
CA ASP A 18 26.54 -3.04 -10.30
C ASP A 18 25.29 -3.62 -9.59
N ARG A 19 25.42 -4.84 -9.05
CA ARG A 19 24.35 -5.49 -8.28
C ARG A 19 24.09 -4.76 -6.95
N GLN A 20 24.91 -3.76 -6.60
CA GLN A 20 24.73 -2.96 -5.39
C GLN A 20 23.63 -1.89 -5.53
N THR A 21 23.33 -1.39 -6.74
CA THR A 21 22.29 -0.37 -6.95
C THR A 21 20.85 -0.87 -7.04
N PHE A 22 20.60 -2.17 -6.90
CA PHE A 22 19.25 -2.76 -6.91
C PHE A 22 18.82 -3.42 -5.59
N HIS A 23 19.57 -3.20 -4.50
CA HIS A 23 19.03 -3.48 -3.17
C HIS A 23 17.91 -2.47 -2.89
N SER A 24 16.71 -2.74 -3.40
CA SER A 24 15.51 -2.16 -2.81
C SER A 24 15.49 -2.61 -1.36
N ASN A 25 15.64 -1.68 -0.42
CA ASN A 25 15.52 -1.94 1.02
C ASN A 25 14.05 -2.24 1.33
N SER A 26 13.58 -3.38 0.83
CA SER A 26 12.19 -3.79 0.88
C SER A 26 11.98 -4.97 1.79
N PHE A 27 10.84 -4.98 2.46
CA PHE A 27 10.54 -5.98 3.48
C PHE A 27 9.04 -6.23 3.58
N VAL A 28 8.70 -7.44 4.05
CA VAL A 28 7.32 -7.76 4.43
C VAL A 28 6.99 -6.92 5.66
N PRO A 29 6.01 -6.01 5.60
CA PRO A 29 5.71 -5.13 6.73
C PRO A 29 5.07 -5.93 7.87
N ALA A 30 5.37 -5.55 9.11
CA ALA A 30 4.85 -6.24 10.31
C ALA A 30 4.13 -5.30 11.29
N ARG A 31 4.39 -4.00 11.21
CA ARG A 31 3.75 -2.96 12.02
C ARG A 31 3.45 -1.72 11.19
N LEU A 32 2.30 -1.10 11.40
CA LEU A 32 1.88 0.16 10.82
C LEU A 32 1.80 1.22 11.94
N VAL A 33 2.36 2.40 11.70
CA VAL A 33 2.26 3.54 12.63
C VAL A 33 1.84 4.81 11.88
N ILE A 34 0.79 5.47 12.39
CA ILE A 34 0.26 6.75 11.89
C ILE A 34 -0.18 7.59 13.11
N PRO A 35 0.71 8.43 13.66
CA PRO A 35 0.48 9.09 14.95
C PRO A 35 -0.73 10.02 15.02
N SER A 36 -1.01 10.79 13.95
CA SER A 36 -2.12 11.76 13.94
C SER A 36 -3.53 11.17 14.13
N ILE A 37 -3.68 9.85 13.97
CA ILE A 37 -4.93 9.12 14.13
C ILE A 37 -4.82 7.96 15.12
N ASP A 38 -3.80 7.99 15.99
CA ASP A 38 -3.55 6.99 17.04
C ASP A 38 -3.42 5.53 16.53
N VAL A 39 -2.94 5.35 15.31
CA VAL A 39 -2.68 4.02 14.74
C VAL A 39 -1.27 3.57 15.09
N ASP A 40 -1.20 2.47 15.84
CA ASP A 40 0.02 1.72 16.11
C ASP A 40 -0.35 0.23 16.26
N THR A 41 -0.13 -0.56 15.20
CA THR A 41 -0.74 -1.89 15.11
C THR A 41 0.08 -2.91 14.33
N SER A 42 -0.21 -4.19 14.58
CA SER A 42 0.31 -5.33 13.83
C SER A 42 -0.31 -5.45 12.45
N ILE A 43 0.46 -6.05 11.53
CA ILE A 43 0.05 -6.30 10.15
C ILE A 43 -0.10 -7.80 9.92
N GLU A 44 -1.27 -8.21 9.43
CA GLU A 44 -1.58 -9.56 8.99
C GLU A 44 -1.37 -9.71 7.48
N ALA A 45 -0.77 -10.82 7.02
CA ALA A 45 -0.74 -11.11 5.59
C ALA A 45 -2.11 -11.66 5.16
N VAL A 46 -2.77 -10.97 4.23
CA VAL A 46 -4.11 -11.36 3.73
C VAL A 46 -4.08 -11.64 2.23
N GLY A 47 -4.89 -12.62 1.83
CA GLY A 47 -5.07 -13.01 0.43
C GLY A 47 -6.34 -12.41 -0.17
N LYS A 48 -7.05 -13.23 -0.94
CA LYS A 48 -8.37 -12.92 -1.46
C LYS A 48 -9.44 -13.72 -0.72
N ASP A 49 -10.63 -13.14 -0.59
CA ASP A 49 -11.83 -13.84 -0.16
C ASP A 49 -12.42 -14.70 -1.30
N GLU A 50 -13.50 -15.44 -1.01
CA GLU A 50 -14.19 -16.30 -1.99
C GLU A 50 -14.76 -15.51 -3.18
N ALA A 51 -15.04 -14.22 -2.98
CA ALA A 51 -15.50 -13.31 -4.04
C ALA A 51 -14.34 -12.69 -4.84
N GLY A 52 -13.09 -13.08 -4.56
CA GLY A 52 -11.89 -12.60 -5.26
C GLY A 52 -11.45 -11.19 -4.86
N ARG A 53 -12.03 -10.61 -3.81
CA ARG A 53 -11.68 -9.29 -3.24
C ARG A 53 -10.54 -9.47 -2.25
N MET A 54 -9.81 -8.40 -1.93
CA MET A 54 -8.85 -8.43 -0.83
C MET A 54 -9.57 -8.79 0.47
N ALA A 55 -9.06 -9.79 1.19
CA ALA A 55 -9.59 -10.16 2.50
C ALA A 55 -9.29 -9.07 3.54
N THR A 56 -10.13 -8.96 4.57
CA THR A 56 -9.90 -8.08 5.73
C THR A 56 -9.05 -8.79 6.78
N PRO A 57 -8.35 -8.04 7.66
CA PRO A 57 -7.69 -8.64 8.82
C PRO A 57 -8.70 -9.37 9.72
N SER A 58 -8.23 -10.38 10.43
CA SER A 58 -9.06 -11.18 11.34
C SER A 58 -9.34 -10.46 12.66
N ASP A 59 -8.40 -9.64 13.14
CA ASP A 59 -8.57 -8.77 14.30
C ASP A 59 -9.00 -7.36 13.87
N VAL A 60 -10.00 -6.79 14.55
CA VAL A 60 -10.50 -5.43 14.33
C VAL A 60 -9.47 -4.35 14.66
N ASN A 61 -8.49 -4.68 15.50
CA ASN A 61 -7.40 -3.78 15.89
C ASN A 61 -6.19 -3.91 14.97
N HIS A 62 -6.14 -4.88 14.05
CA HIS A 62 -5.04 -5.09 13.11
C HIS A 62 -5.36 -4.57 11.72
N VAL A 63 -4.33 -4.49 10.88
CA VAL A 63 -4.47 -4.19 9.45
C VAL A 63 -4.00 -5.38 8.61
N GLY A 64 -4.69 -5.64 7.50
CA GLY A 64 -4.32 -6.68 6.55
C GLY A 64 -3.48 -6.10 5.42
N TRP A 65 -2.27 -6.61 5.20
CA TRP A 65 -1.47 -6.34 4.00
C TRP A 65 -1.76 -7.36 2.90
N TYR A 66 -2.10 -6.86 1.70
CA TYR A 66 -2.37 -7.71 0.55
C TYR A 66 -1.08 -8.37 0.05
N GLN A 67 -0.90 -9.65 0.33
CA GLN A 67 0.37 -10.37 0.13
C GLN A 67 0.81 -10.48 -1.35
N TYR A 68 -0.11 -10.25 -2.30
CA TYR A 68 0.19 -10.23 -3.73
C TYR A 68 0.55 -8.82 -4.26
N GLY A 69 0.52 -7.82 -3.38
CA GLY A 69 0.97 -6.45 -3.65
C GLY A 69 2.47 -6.26 -3.40
N ALA A 70 2.89 -5.00 -3.39
CA ALA A 70 4.27 -4.65 -3.10
C ALA A 70 4.59 -4.83 -1.60
N LYS A 71 5.85 -5.15 -1.33
CA LYS A 71 6.48 -5.05 -0.02
C LYS A 71 6.75 -3.58 0.33
N ALA A 72 6.91 -3.26 1.61
CA ALA A 72 7.34 -1.94 2.03
C ALA A 72 8.66 -1.56 1.33
N GLY A 73 8.80 -0.31 0.85
CA GLY A 73 10.01 0.20 0.17
C GLY A 73 10.17 -0.23 -1.30
N ALA A 74 9.38 -1.20 -1.77
CA ALA A 74 9.44 -1.70 -3.13
C ALA A 74 8.67 -0.81 -4.13
N THR A 75 9.05 -0.89 -5.40
CA THR A 75 8.23 -0.37 -6.51
C THR A 75 6.90 -1.11 -6.58
N GLY A 76 5.80 -0.36 -6.64
CA GLY A 76 4.43 -0.86 -6.68
C GLY A 76 3.53 -0.25 -5.60
N ASN A 77 2.38 -0.90 -5.41
CA ASN A 77 1.38 -0.57 -4.39
C ASN A 77 1.52 -1.48 -3.18
N VAL A 78 1.85 -0.93 -2.01
CA VAL A 78 1.64 -1.62 -0.73
C VAL A 78 0.18 -1.37 -0.35
N VAL A 79 -0.68 -2.40 -0.40
CA VAL A 79 -2.11 -2.24 -0.12
C VAL A 79 -2.41 -2.79 1.27
N LEU A 80 -2.99 -1.95 2.13
CA LEU A 80 -3.43 -2.31 3.47
C LEU A 80 -4.92 -2.03 3.65
N SER A 81 -5.63 -2.98 4.24
CA SER A 81 -7.03 -2.83 4.66
C SER A 81 -7.15 -2.87 6.18
N GLY A 82 -8.10 -2.12 6.73
CA GLY A 82 -8.43 -2.16 8.15
C GLY A 82 -9.91 -1.88 8.36
N HIS A 83 -10.45 -2.38 9.47
CA HIS A 83 -11.85 -2.21 9.81
C HIS A 83 -12.15 -0.75 10.19
N LEU A 84 -13.34 -0.27 9.81
CA LEU A 84 -13.85 1.04 10.22
C LEU A 84 -14.37 0.96 11.66
N ASP A 85 -15.18 -0.07 11.91
CA ASP A 85 -15.87 -0.33 13.17
C ASP A 85 -16.24 -1.83 13.29
N ASP A 86 -16.78 -2.18 14.44
CA ASP A 86 -17.46 -3.44 14.72
C ASP A 86 -18.71 -3.20 15.58
N LEU A 87 -19.33 -4.29 16.08
CA LEU A 87 -20.50 -4.19 16.96
C LEU A 87 -20.22 -3.53 18.32
N ASN A 88 -18.96 -3.40 18.71
CA ASN A 88 -18.51 -2.84 19.98
C ASN A 88 -18.05 -1.38 19.84
N GLY A 89 -17.80 -0.90 18.62
CA GLY A 89 -17.53 0.49 18.34
C GLY A 89 -16.46 0.70 17.25
N PRO A 90 -15.78 1.86 17.27
CA PRO A 90 -14.73 2.20 16.31
C PRO A 90 -13.58 1.19 16.30
N ALA A 91 -13.05 0.87 15.11
CA ALA A 91 -11.93 -0.04 14.91
C ALA A 91 -10.67 0.72 14.45
N ILE A 92 -9.62 -0.01 14.03
CA ILE A 92 -8.29 0.57 13.79
C ILE A 92 -8.25 1.72 12.78
N PHE A 93 -9.12 1.72 11.77
CA PHE A 93 -9.19 2.75 10.73
C PHE A 93 -10.42 3.66 10.85
N ALA A 94 -11.03 3.74 12.03
CA ALA A 94 -12.18 4.61 12.30
C ALA A 94 -11.97 6.08 11.89
N ASN A 95 -10.73 6.58 12.01
CA ASN A 95 -10.38 7.98 11.75
C ASN A 95 -9.55 8.16 10.46
N LEU A 96 -9.53 7.17 9.55
CA LEU A 96 -8.67 7.20 8.36
C LEU A 96 -9.00 8.38 7.42
N ASP A 97 -10.25 8.84 7.41
CA ASP A 97 -10.72 10.01 6.64
C ASP A 97 -10.21 11.35 7.18
N GLN A 98 -9.74 11.38 8.42
CA GLN A 98 -9.21 12.58 9.10
C GLN A 98 -7.72 12.80 8.84
N LEU A 99 -7.05 11.91 8.10
CA LEU A 99 -5.62 12.03 7.85
C LEU A 99 -5.27 13.31 7.06
N PRO A 100 -4.37 14.16 7.58
CA PRO A 100 -3.94 15.33 6.85
C PRO A 100 -3.00 14.96 5.70
N ILE A 101 -3.07 15.74 4.62
CA ILE A 101 -2.03 15.70 3.58
C ILE A 101 -0.69 16.15 4.19
N GLY A 102 0.39 15.43 3.88
CA GLY A 102 1.71 15.62 4.49
C GLY A 102 1.97 14.74 5.72
N GLU A 103 0.96 14.00 6.22
CA GLU A 103 1.16 13.10 7.36
C GLU A 103 2.11 11.94 7.01
N LEU A 104 2.90 11.53 8.00
CA LEU A 104 3.79 10.39 7.85
C LEU A 104 3.12 9.07 8.22
N VAL A 105 3.26 8.10 7.33
CA VAL A 105 2.88 6.71 7.54
C VAL A 105 4.14 5.86 7.53
N THR A 106 4.39 5.10 8.59
CA THR A 106 5.54 4.19 8.63
C THR A 106 5.13 2.74 8.64
N LEU A 107 5.80 1.95 7.82
CA LEU A 107 5.79 0.49 7.88
C LEU A 107 7.08 0.02 8.51
N GLN A 108 6.99 -0.92 9.44
CA GLN A 108 8.16 -1.37 10.21
C GLN A 108 8.25 -2.89 10.27
N ARG A 109 9.48 -3.40 10.37
CA ARG A 109 9.79 -4.78 10.76
C ARG A 109 11.19 -4.85 11.35
N LYS A 110 11.28 -5.16 12.65
CA LYS A 110 12.55 -5.15 13.39
C LYS A 110 13.23 -3.78 13.19
N ASP A 111 14.46 -3.76 12.69
CA ASP A 111 15.24 -2.53 12.44
C ASP A 111 14.97 -1.91 11.05
N GLN A 112 14.02 -2.45 10.27
CA GLN A 112 13.65 -1.94 8.95
C GLN A 112 12.45 -1.01 9.06
N VAL A 113 12.54 0.18 8.43
CA VAL A 113 11.48 1.19 8.40
C VAL A 113 11.32 1.69 6.96
N ALA A 114 10.09 1.93 6.54
CA ALA A 114 9.79 2.64 5.29
C ALA A 114 8.78 3.74 5.61
N THR A 115 9.14 4.98 5.29
CA THR A 115 8.34 6.17 5.58
C THR A 115 7.68 6.68 4.31
N TYR A 116 6.39 6.94 4.39
CA TYR A 116 5.57 7.46 3.31
C TYR A 116 4.88 8.76 3.76
N GLU A 117 4.67 9.68 2.83
CA GLU A 117 3.96 10.93 3.06
C GLU A 117 2.60 10.91 2.36
N VAL A 118 1.53 11.21 3.10
CA VAL A 118 0.15 11.22 2.60
C VAL A 118 -0.02 12.31 1.55
N VAL A 119 -0.48 11.93 0.35
CA VAL A 119 -0.69 12.85 -0.78
C VAL A 119 -2.16 12.95 -1.22
N SER A 120 -3.01 12.02 -0.76
CA SER A 120 -4.44 12.03 -1.10
C SER A 120 -5.26 11.24 -0.08
N VAL A 121 -6.41 11.78 0.30
CA VAL A 121 -7.48 11.08 1.04
C VAL A 121 -8.76 11.24 0.23
N LYS A 122 -9.38 10.12 -0.18
CA LYS A 122 -10.59 10.16 -1.03
C LYS A 122 -11.60 9.10 -0.62
N GLN A 123 -12.87 9.50 -0.62
CA GLN A 123 -14.00 8.59 -0.51
C GLN A 123 -14.50 8.19 -1.90
N TYR A 124 -14.72 6.89 -2.09
CA TYR A 124 -15.27 6.34 -3.31
C TYR A 124 -16.45 5.44 -2.99
N ARG A 125 -17.51 5.52 -3.79
CA ARG A 125 -18.48 4.42 -3.83
C ARG A 125 -17.80 3.15 -4.34
N LEU A 126 -18.23 1.99 -3.85
CA LEU A 126 -17.69 0.68 -4.24
C LEU A 126 -17.64 0.47 -5.78
N ASP A 127 -18.66 0.93 -6.50
CA ASP A 127 -18.78 0.84 -7.96
C ASP A 127 -17.91 1.83 -8.74
N GLN A 128 -17.31 2.81 -8.05
CA GLN A 128 -16.48 3.87 -8.62
C GLN A 128 -15.01 3.80 -8.16
N MET A 129 -14.66 2.79 -7.35
CA MET A 129 -13.29 2.63 -6.87
C MET A 129 -12.31 2.42 -8.05
N PRO A 130 -11.19 3.17 -8.09
CA PRO A 130 -10.18 3.02 -9.14
C PRO A 130 -9.30 1.78 -8.88
N LEU A 131 -9.89 0.58 -8.99
CA LEU A 131 -9.25 -0.69 -8.64
C LEU A 131 -7.90 -0.90 -9.34
N ALA A 132 -7.78 -0.50 -10.61
CA ALA A 132 -6.53 -0.59 -11.34
C ALA A 132 -5.43 0.29 -10.70
N SER A 133 -5.76 1.51 -10.26
CA SER A 133 -4.78 2.34 -9.54
C SER A 133 -4.41 1.71 -8.20
N ILE A 134 -5.35 1.13 -7.47
CA ILE A 134 -5.10 0.60 -6.13
C ILE A 134 -4.29 -0.71 -6.18
N PHE A 135 -4.67 -1.65 -7.06
CA PHE A 135 -4.16 -3.02 -7.04
C PHE A 135 -3.23 -3.38 -8.19
N ALA A 136 -3.21 -2.66 -9.31
CA ALA A 136 -2.33 -3.01 -10.43
C ALA A 136 -0.87 -2.62 -10.16
N ALA A 137 0.02 -3.22 -10.94
CA ALA A 137 1.43 -2.85 -10.95
C ALA A 137 1.61 -1.40 -11.39
N THR A 138 2.55 -0.71 -10.74
CA THR A 138 2.93 0.68 -11.06
C THR A 138 4.43 0.85 -10.85
N GLN A 139 5.02 1.84 -11.53
CA GLN A 139 6.41 2.25 -11.31
C GLN A 139 6.56 3.18 -10.08
N SER A 140 5.46 3.65 -9.51
CA SER A 140 5.46 4.43 -8.27
C SER A 140 5.74 3.54 -7.05
N LYS A 141 6.34 4.12 -6.00
CA LYS A 141 6.46 3.50 -4.68
C LYS A 141 5.43 4.13 -3.75
N ARG A 142 4.27 3.49 -3.61
CA ARG A 142 3.14 4.06 -2.87
C ARG A 142 2.45 3.05 -1.98
N ILE A 143 1.81 3.57 -0.95
CA ILE A 143 0.91 2.83 -0.07
C ILE A 143 -0.53 3.21 -0.38
N GLN A 144 -1.44 2.25 -0.25
CA GLN A 144 -2.89 2.43 -0.33
C GLN A 144 -3.49 1.91 0.98
N LEU A 145 -4.02 2.81 1.81
CA LEU A 145 -4.76 2.43 3.03
C LEU A 145 -6.25 2.48 2.72
N ILE A 146 -6.98 1.43 3.07
CA ILE A 146 -8.38 1.26 2.68
C ILE A 146 -9.21 0.88 3.91
N THR A 147 -10.34 1.57 4.09
CA THR A 147 -11.36 1.17 5.07
C THR A 147 -12.78 1.34 4.51
N CYS A 148 -13.75 0.72 5.18
CA CYS A 148 -15.18 0.92 4.93
C CYS A 148 -15.59 2.37 5.24
N ALA A 149 -16.62 2.87 4.57
CA ALA A 149 -17.14 4.22 4.80
C ALA A 149 -18.59 4.36 4.34
N GLY A 150 -19.15 5.53 4.64
CA GLY A 150 -20.51 5.88 4.25
C GLY A 150 -21.57 5.18 5.11
N PRO A 151 -22.85 5.25 4.72
CA PRO A 151 -23.92 4.61 5.47
C PRO A 151 -23.83 3.09 5.38
N TYR A 152 -24.07 2.42 6.51
CA TYR A 152 -24.24 0.98 6.57
C TYR A 152 -25.63 0.59 6.06
N ASP A 153 -25.68 -0.45 5.23
CA ASP A 153 -26.89 -1.12 4.80
C ASP A 153 -26.84 -2.58 5.29
N GLU A 154 -27.91 -3.08 5.90
CA GLU A 154 -27.91 -4.43 6.49
C GLU A 154 -27.72 -5.56 5.46
N ASN A 155 -28.09 -5.34 4.20
CA ASN A 155 -27.98 -6.33 3.13
C ASN A 155 -26.69 -6.16 2.31
N LEU A 156 -26.22 -4.91 2.15
CA LEU A 156 -25.11 -4.55 1.26
C LEU A 156 -23.81 -4.20 2.00
N GLY A 157 -23.89 -3.97 3.31
CA GLY A 157 -22.82 -3.41 4.13
C GLY A 157 -22.50 -1.96 3.78
N TYR A 158 -21.30 -1.53 4.13
CA TYR A 158 -20.79 -0.20 3.79
C TYR A 158 -20.63 0.00 2.29
N ARG A 159 -21.24 1.07 1.78
CA ARG A 159 -21.33 1.35 0.33
C ARG A 159 -20.13 2.08 -0.22
N ASP A 160 -19.35 2.71 0.65
CA ASP A 160 -18.19 3.52 0.26
C ASP A 160 -16.90 2.97 0.88
N ARG A 161 -15.77 3.44 0.35
CA ARG A 161 -14.44 3.19 0.88
C ARG A 161 -13.67 4.50 0.95
N ILE A 162 -12.97 4.70 2.07
CA ILE A 162 -11.90 5.69 2.12
C ILE A 162 -10.64 5.03 1.59
N VAL A 163 -9.94 5.74 0.71
CA VAL A 163 -8.65 5.35 0.17
C VAL A 163 -7.67 6.49 0.40
N VAL A 164 -6.65 6.20 1.20
CA VAL A 164 -5.52 7.09 1.42
C VAL A 164 -4.35 6.61 0.57
N THR A 165 -3.79 7.52 -0.22
CA THR A 165 -2.56 7.28 -0.97
C THR A 165 -1.42 8.07 -0.36
N ALA A 166 -0.30 7.40 -0.11
CA ALA A 166 0.93 8.03 0.37
C ALA A 166 2.13 7.58 -0.49
N HIS A 167 3.11 8.45 -0.69
CA HIS A 167 4.31 8.17 -1.50
C HIS A 167 5.52 7.93 -0.61
N LEU A 168 6.37 6.98 -1.01
CA LEU A 168 7.60 6.69 -0.28
C LEU A 168 8.53 7.89 -0.33
N ILE A 169 9.04 8.29 0.84
CA ILE A 169 10.05 9.35 0.97
C ILE A 169 11.42 8.80 1.41
N GLU A 170 11.46 7.73 2.21
CA GLU A 170 12.71 7.07 2.64
C GLU A 170 12.50 5.62 3.14
N THR A 171 13.61 4.86 3.21
CA THR A 171 13.70 3.46 3.69
C THR A 171 15.03 3.20 4.36
#